data_AF-A0A494X8J6-F1
#
_entry.id   AF-A0A494X8J6-F1
#
_cell.length_a   1.000
_cell.length_b   1.000
_cell.length_c   1.000
_cell.angle_alpha   90.00
_cell.angle_beta   90.00
_cell.angle_gamma   90.00
#
_symmetry.space_group_name_H-M   'P 1'
#
loop_
_entity.id
_entity.type
_entity.pdbx_description
1 polymer ?
#
loop_
_entity_poly.entity_id
_entity_poly.type
_entity_poly.pdbx_seq_one_letter_code
_entity_poly.pdbx_strand_id
1 'polypeptide(L)' 'MDDALEFFLERAAIMQYDGGKDLADAEFAALSRTRVYCERMGITQPKTDYFARFRLYRIDWSESEGRGVYVRETVDGKF' A
#
# COMPACT_ATOMS: atom_id res chain seq x y z
N MET A 1 -7.42 9.13 -16.13
CA MET A 1 -6.89 7.75 -16.00
C MET A 1 -6.26 7.76 -14.62
N ASP A 2 -7.12 7.74 -13.59
CA ASP A 2 -6.84 8.31 -12.25
C ASP A 2 -7.48 7.47 -11.14
N ASP A 3 -7.60 6.16 -11.35
CA ASP A 3 -8.10 5.28 -10.30
C ASP A 3 -6.93 4.65 -9.53
N ALA A 4 -7.11 4.49 -8.22
CA ALA A 4 -6.08 3.94 -7.34
C ALA A 4 -5.73 2.48 -7.67
N LEU A 5 -6.58 1.77 -8.43
CA LEU A 5 -6.32 0.40 -8.85
C LEU A 5 -5.29 0.36 -9.98
N GLU A 6 -5.39 1.26 -10.95
CA GLU A 6 -4.43 1.44 -12.03
C GLU A 6 -3.06 1.83 -11.47
N PHE A 7 -3.00 2.80 -10.57
CA PHE A 7 -1.77 3.17 -9.88
C PHE A 7 -1.15 1.95 -9.16
N PHE A 8 -1.97 1.17 -8.46
CA PHE A 8 -1.54 -0.04 -7.79
C PHE A 8 -0.94 -1.06 -8.79
N LEU A 9 -1.67 -1.38 -9.86
CA LEU A 9 -1.28 -2.40 -10.85
C LEU A 9 0.04 -2.04 -11.52
N GLU A 10 0.21 -0.76 -11.90
CA GLU A 10 1.47 -0.28 -12.46
C GLU A 10 2.63 -0.43 -11.48
N ARG A 11 2.45 -0.01 -10.21
CA ARG A 11 3.52 -0.11 -9.21
C ARG A 11 3.88 -1.57 -8.94
N ALA A 12 2.89 -2.47 -8.87
CA ALA A 12 3.13 -3.89 -8.68
C ALA A 12 3.93 -4.49 -9.83
N ALA A 13 3.55 -4.18 -11.08
CA ALA A 13 4.24 -4.65 -12.27
C ALA A 13 5.70 -4.14 -12.32
N ILE A 14 5.93 -2.85 -12.09
CA ILE A 14 7.28 -2.27 -12.06
C ILE A 14 8.14 -2.94 -10.98
N MET A 15 7.60 -3.10 -9.76
CA MET A 15 8.35 -3.70 -8.66
C MET A 15 8.67 -5.17 -8.90
N GLN A 16 7.79 -5.90 -9.58
CA GLN A 16 8.01 -7.30 -9.93
C GLN A 16 9.04 -7.45 -11.05
N TYR A 17 8.82 -6.79 -12.19
CA TYR A 17 9.61 -7.02 -13.40
C TYR A 17 10.91 -6.21 -13.42
N ASP A 18 10.84 -4.93 -13.08
CA ASP A 18 12.02 -4.05 -13.08
C ASP A 18 12.76 -4.08 -11.74
N GLY A 19 12.00 -4.22 -10.65
CA GLY A 19 12.53 -4.28 -9.28
C GLY A 19 13.00 -5.67 -8.84
N GLY A 20 12.76 -6.71 -9.64
CA GLY A 20 13.16 -8.09 -9.36
C GLY A 20 12.56 -8.69 -8.08
N LYS A 21 11.44 -8.14 -7.60
CA LYS A 21 10.74 -8.66 -6.42
C LYS A 21 9.88 -9.86 -6.80
N ASP A 22 9.70 -10.78 -5.86
CA ASP A 22 8.62 -11.74 -6.00
C ASP A 22 7.26 -11.03 -5.98
N LEU A 23 6.22 -11.73 -6.47
CA LEU A 23 4.89 -11.15 -6.61
C LEU A 23 4.34 -10.64 -5.27
N ALA A 24 4.57 -11.37 -4.17
CA ALA A 24 4.00 -11.01 -2.87
C ALA A 24 4.63 -9.73 -2.32
N ASP A 25 5.95 -9.60 -2.42
CA ASP A 25 6.72 -8.42 -2.01
C ASP A 25 6.44 -7.22 -2.91
N ALA A 26 6.29 -7.44 -4.22
CA ALA A 26 5.91 -6.41 -5.18
C ALA A 26 4.51 -5.84 -4.88
N GLU A 27 3.53 -6.71 -4.69
CA GLU A 27 2.16 -6.31 -4.33
C GLU A 27 2.13 -5.59 -2.98
N PHE A 28 2.88 -6.06 -1.98
CA PHE A 28 2.93 -5.40 -0.67
C PHE A 28 3.50 -3.98 -0.75
N ALA A 29 4.61 -3.80 -1.47
CA ALA A 29 5.21 -2.50 -1.66
C ALA A 29 4.33 -1.56 -2.52
N ALA A 30 3.66 -2.08 -3.55
CA ALA A 30 2.70 -1.34 -4.36
C ALA A 30 1.47 -0.93 -3.55
N LEU A 31 0.97 -1.80 -2.67
CA LEU A 31 -0.09 -1.48 -1.71
C LEU A 31 0.33 -0.31 -0.82
N SER A 32 1.48 -0.39 -0.14
CA SER A 32 1.99 0.74 0.68
C SER A 32 2.05 2.07 -0.09
N ARG A 33 2.57 2.06 -1.32
CA ARG A 33 2.62 3.26 -2.17
C ARG A 33 1.24 3.77 -2.56
N THR A 34 0.30 2.87 -2.85
CA THR A 34 -1.07 3.22 -3.26
C THR A 34 -1.83 3.89 -2.13
N ARG A 35 -1.63 3.46 -0.88
CA ARG A 35 -2.21 4.16 0.29
C ARG A 35 -1.73 5.60 0.37
N VAL A 36 -0.43 5.83 0.31
CA VAL A 36 0.15 7.17 0.38
C VAL A 36 -0.33 8.03 -0.79
N TYR A 37 -0.45 7.46 -1.99
CA TYR A 37 -1.04 8.14 -3.13
C TYR A 37 -2.49 8.55 -2.85
N CYS A 38 -3.32 7.65 -2.33
CA CYS A 38 -4.72 7.96 -2.02
C CYS A 38 -4.85 9.08 -0.97
N GLU A 39 -4.04 9.02 0.10
CA GLU A 39 -4.02 10.04 1.15
C GLU A 39 -3.59 11.41 0.61
N ARG A 40 -2.56 11.46 -0.24
CA ARG A 40 -2.09 12.71 -0.89
C ARG A 40 -3.12 13.31 -1.83
N MET A 41 -3.86 12.46 -2.55
CA MET A 41 -4.84 12.90 -3.54
C MET A 41 -6.24 13.14 -2.94
N GLY A 42 -6.44 12.84 -1.65
CA GLY A 42 -7.75 12.94 -1.00
C GLY A 42 -8.79 11.97 -1.55
N ILE A 43 -8.36 10.90 -2.23
CA ILE A 43 -9.25 9.90 -2.82
C ILE A 43 -9.50 8.76 -1.83
N THR A 44 -10.73 8.25 -1.82
CA THR A 44 -11.06 7.08 -1.01
C THR A 44 -10.43 5.84 -1.64
N GLN A 45 -9.66 5.10 -0.84
CA GLN A 45 -9.10 3.83 -1.29
C GLN A 45 -10.23 2.88 -1.75
N PRO A 46 -10.05 2.16 -2.87
CA PRO A 46 -11.08 1.26 -3.36
C PRO A 46 -11.34 0.14 -2.33
N LYS A 47 -12.61 -0.16 -2.06
CA LYS A 47 -13.03 -1.17 -1.08
C LYS A 47 -13.09 -2.59 -1.65
N THR A 48 -12.53 -2.82 -2.84
CA THR A 48 -12.54 -4.13 -3.49
C THR A 48 -11.76 -5.15 -2.65
N ASP A 49 -12.07 -6.45 -2.83
CA ASP A 49 -11.46 -7.52 -2.04
C ASP A 49 -9.94 -7.54 -2.13
N TYR A 50 -9.42 -7.08 -3.27
CA TYR A 50 -7.99 -6.94 -3.52
C TYR A 50 -7.28 -6.01 -2.51
N PHE A 51 -7.98 -4.95 -2.08
CA PHE A 51 -7.50 -3.99 -1.09
C PHE A 51 -7.95 -4.29 0.33
N ALA A 52 -8.59 -5.45 0.57
CA ALA A 52 -9.02 -5.86 1.90
C ALA A 52 -7.85 -5.93 2.91
N ARG A 53 -6.63 -6.17 2.43
CA ARG A 53 -5.40 -6.15 3.24
C ARG A 53 -5.18 -4.81 3.96
N PHE A 54 -5.60 -3.68 3.40
CA PHE A 54 -5.54 -2.37 4.09
C PHE A 54 -6.51 -2.22 5.25
N ARG A 55 -7.60 -3.00 5.27
CA ARG A 55 -8.61 -2.95 6.33
C ARG A 55 -8.20 -3.78 7.54
N LEU A 56 -7.45 -4.86 7.32
CA LEU A 56 -6.98 -5.74 8.38
C LEU A 56 -5.70 -5.23 9.05
N TYR A 57 -4.85 -4.55 8.27
CA TYR A 57 -3.59 -4.01 8.76
C TYR A 57 -3.41 -2.58 8.30
N ARG A 58 -2.97 -1.70 9.20
CA ARG A 58 -2.49 -0.38 8.82
C ARG A 58 -1.12 -0.55 8.16
N ILE A 59 -1.09 -0.59 6.84
CA ILE A 59 0.13 -0.69 6.02
C ILE A 59 0.50 0.73 5.56
N ASP A 60 1.77 1.12 5.58
CA ASP A 60 2.25 2.43 5.13
C ASP A 60 3.58 2.30 4.35
N TRP A 61 4.08 3.38 3.75
CA TRP A 61 5.38 3.45 3.10
C TRP A 61 6.40 4.17 3.99
N SER A 62 7.50 3.49 4.33
CA SER A 62 8.63 4.11 5.01
C SER A 62 9.62 4.66 3.99
N GLU A 63 9.75 5.98 3.92
CA GLU A 63 10.78 6.61 3.08
C GLU A 63 12.19 6.34 3.59
N SER A 64 12.39 6.20 4.92
CA SER A 64 13.71 5.90 5.50
C SER A 64 14.18 4.48 5.23
N GLU A 65 13.25 3.52 5.16
CA GLU A 65 13.56 2.11 4.87
C GLU A 65 13.38 1.75 3.39
N GLY A 66 12.81 2.65 2.60
CA GLY A 66 12.53 2.41 1.17
C GLY A 66 11.60 1.22 0.92
N ARG A 67 10.72 0.90 1.88
CA ARG A 67 9.82 -0.26 1.80
C ARG A 67 8.48 -0.02 2.48
N GLY A 68 7.53 -0.89 2.16
CA GLY A 68 6.27 -0.99 2.90
C GLY A 68 6.50 -1.47 4.34
N VAL A 69 5.74 -0.92 5.28
CA VAL A 69 5.79 -1.31 6.69
C VAL A 69 4.39 -1.53 7.24
N TYR A 70 4.27 -2.47 8.17
CA TYR A 70 3.08 -2.57 9.01
C TYR A 70 3.19 -1.56 10.16
N VAL A 71 2.22 -0.66 10.24
CA VAL A 71 2.08 0.29 11.33
C VAL A 71 1.25 -0.39 12.42
N ARG A 72 1.86 -0.63 13.58
CA ARG A 72 1.11 -1.01 14.77
C ARG A 72 0.30 0.20 15.20
N GLU A 73 -1.01 0.06 15.31
CA GLU A 73 -1.78 1.02 16.10
C GLU A 73 -1.39 0.79 17.56
N THR A 74 -0.69 1.75 18.17
CA THR A 74 -0.70 1.86 19.62
C THR A 74 -2.14 2.14 20.00
N VAL A 75 -2.81 1.11 20.53
CA VAL A 75 -4.03 1.33 21.30
C VAL A 75 -3.57 2.15 22.50
N ASP A 76 -3.78 3.46 22.46
CA ASP A 76 -3.59 4.32 23.63
C ASP A 76 -4.59 3.84 24.68
N GLY A 77 -4.11 2.93 25.53
CA GLY A 77 -4.85 2.37 26.63
C GLY A 77 -5.20 3.46 27.62
N LYS A 78 -6.45 3.93 27.53
CA LYS A 78 -7.16 4.51 28.65
C LYS A 78 -8.33 3.59 28.98
N PHE A 79 -8.16 2.78 30.01
CA PHE A 79 -9.26 2.24 30.81
C PHE A 79 -9.57 3.23 31.93
#